data_AF-A0A3N5F3B2-F1
#
_entry.id   AF-A0A3N5F3B2-F1
#
_cell.length_a   1.000
_cell.length_b   1.000
_cell.length_c   1.000
_cell.angle_alpha   90.00
_cell.angle_beta   90.00
_cell.angle_gamma   90.00
#
_symmetry.space_group_name_H-M   'P 1'
#
loop_
_entity.id
_entity.type
_entity.pdbx_description
1 polymer ?
#
loop_
_entity_poly.entity_id
_entity_poly.type
_entity_poly.pdbx_seq_one_letter_code
_entity_poly.pdbx_strand_id
1 'polypeptide(L)'
;MTPGAFLVTLALFASQAQDPALVARWTFDGDVKDVGPAALPTTGHGRLDYIDSPVSGKLAVLNGVDAFVQVDPKAKLGVGSADFTISLWLFPLDRKGGTIL
;
A
#
# COMPACT_ATOMS: atom_id res chain seq x y z
N MET A 1 -29.84 33.52 24.25
CA MET A 1 -29.32 33.56 22.86
C MET A 1 -28.00 32.82 22.86
N THR A 2 -27.99 31.59 22.36
CA THR A 2 -26.78 30.77 22.28
C THR A 2 -26.85 30.00 20.96
N PRO A 3 -26.12 30.42 19.91
CA PRO A 3 -25.76 29.51 18.82
C PRO A 3 -24.53 28.74 19.31
N GLY A 4 -24.49 27.42 19.30
CA GLY A 4 -24.83 26.53 18.21
C GLY A 4 -23.62 25.61 18.07
N ALA A 5 -23.63 24.50 18.80
CA ALA A 5 -22.62 23.46 18.65
C ALA A 5 -22.91 22.71 17.34
N PHE A 6 -22.19 23.04 16.28
CA PHE A 6 -22.24 22.30 15.03
C PHE A 6 -21.05 21.34 14.98
N LEU A 7 -21.24 20.15 15.56
CA LEU A 7 -20.37 19.00 15.35
C LEU A 7 -20.62 18.46 13.95
N VAL A 8 -19.72 18.75 13.00
CA VAL A 8 -19.67 18.02 11.72
C VAL A 8 -18.66 16.89 11.88
N THR A 9 -19.11 15.74 12.37
CA THR A 9 -18.33 14.51 12.25
C THR A 9 -18.61 13.90 10.89
N LEU A 10 -17.84 14.31 9.88
CA LEU A 10 -17.82 13.63 8.58
C LEU A 10 -17.04 12.32 8.74
N ALA A 11 -17.69 11.29 9.29
CA ALA A 11 -17.17 9.94 9.25
C ALA A 11 -17.41 9.38 7.84
N LEU A 12 -16.48 9.67 6.92
CA LEU A 12 -16.42 9.03 5.61
C LEU A 12 -15.94 7.59 5.84
N PHE A 13 -16.85 6.71 6.23
CA PHE A 13 -16.59 5.27 6.17
C PHE A 13 -16.50 4.91 4.69
N ALA A 14 -15.27 4.88 4.17
CA ALA A 14 -14.97 4.14 2.96
C ALA A 14 -15.26 2.67 3.25
N SER A 15 -16.52 2.27 3.11
CA SER A 15 -16.88 0.88 2.91
C SER A 15 -16.26 0.48 1.58
N GLN A 16 -15.02 -0.01 1.65
CA GLN A 16 -14.36 -0.54 0.48
C GLN A 16 -15.17 -1.78 0.11
N ALA A 17 -15.92 -1.71 -0.98
CA ALA A 17 -16.57 -2.86 -1.56
C ALA A 17 -15.50 -3.94 -1.68
N GLN A 18 -15.60 -4.94 -0.83
CA GLN A 18 -14.60 -5.99 -0.72
C GLN A 18 -14.80 -6.86 -1.95
N ASP A 19 -13.97 -6.63 -2.98
CA ASP A 19 -14.01 -7.42 -4.21
C ASP A 19 -13.76 -8.89 -3.82
N PRO A 20 -14.74 -9.80 -4.03
CA PRO A 20 -14.59 -11.19 -3.64
C PRO A 20 -13.44 -11.89 -4.37
N ALA A 21 -12.93 -11.33 -5.48
CA ALA A 21 -11.76 -11.82 -6.19
C ALA A 21 -10.43 -11.22 -5.70
N LEU A 22 -10.44 -10.26 -4.76
CA LEU A 22 -9.23 -9.65 -4.23
C LEU A 22 -8.43 -10.66 -3.41
N VAL A 23 -7.23 -11.01 -3.87
CA VAL A 23 -6.35 -11.95 -3.17
C VAL A 23 -5.51 -11.24 -2.10
N ALA A 24 -4.97 -10.06 -2.41
CA ALA A 24 -4.07 -9.33 -1.54
C ALA A 24 -4.09 -7.84 -1.84
N ARG A 25 -3.74 -7.01 -0.86
CA ARG A 25 -3.67 -5.56 -1.00
C ARG A 25 -2.74 -4.94 0.01
N TRP A 26 -1.85 -4.08 -0.47
CA TRP A 26 -0.97 -3.26 0.35
C TRP A 26 -1.32 -1.78 0.16
N THR A 27 -1.43 -1.05 1.27
CA THR A 27 -1.62 0.41 1.26
C THR A 27 -0.30 1.16 1.35
N PHE A 28 0.75 0.52 1.88
CA PHE A 28 2.07 1.12 2.14
C PHE A 28 2.01 2.39 3.00
N ASP A 29 1.09 2.42 3.97
CA ASP A 29 0.91 3.58 4.85
C ASP A 29 1.83 3.52 6.07
N GLY A 30 3.15 3.44 5.81
CA GLY A 30 4.18 3.30 6.85
C GLY A 30 4.54 1.85 7.23
N ASP A 31 3.90 0.87 6.62
CA ASP A 31 4.23 -0.55 6.78
C ASP A 31 4.02 -1.36 5.48
N VAL A 32 4.40 -2.65 5.51
CA VAL A 32 4.23 -3.59 4.39
C VAL A 32 3.09 -4.59 4.65
N LYS A 33 2.14 -4.29 5.53
CA LYS A 33 1.12 -5.24 5.91
C LYS A 33 0.12 -5.44 4.77
N ASP A 34 -0.17 -6.71 4.44
CA ASP A 34 -1.31 -7.03 3.60
C ASP A 34 -2.61 -6.75 4.38
N VAL A 35 -3.39 -5.81 3.89
CA VAL A 35 -4.72 -5.47 4.41
C VAL A 35 -5.84 -6.17 3.63
N GLY A 36 -5.48 -7.02 2.67
CA GLY A 36 -6.38 -7.89 1.94
C GLY A 36 -6.90 -9.06 2.79
N PRO A 37 -7.84 -9.86 2.25
CA PRO A 37 -8.52 -10.92 3.00
C PRO A 37 -7.59 -12.09 3.39
N ALA A 38 -6.50 -12.31 2.65
CA ALA A 38 -5.56 -13.38 2.91
C ALA A 38 -4.52 -13.06 3.99
N ALA A 39 -4.32 -11.77 4.32
CA ALA A 39 -3.32 -11.28 5.28
C ALA A 39 -1.95 -11.96 5.10
N LEU A 40 -1.45 -11.94 3.86
CA LEU A 40 -0.25 -12.65 3.45
C LEU A 40 0.97 -12.18 4.26
N PRO A 41 1.82 -13.12 4.74
CA PRO A 41 3.10 -12.76 5.33
C PRO A 41 3.92 -11.92 4.35
N THR A 42 4.27 -10.71 4.78
CA THR A 42 4.98 -9.73 3.96
C THR A 42 6.10 -9.12 4.78
N THR A 43 7.29 -9.01 4.18
CA THR A 43 8.49 -8.46 4.81
C THR A 43 9.08 -7.35 3.95
N GLY A 44 9.46 -6.25 4.58
CA GLY A 44 10.23 -5.18 3.93
C GLY A 44 11.72 -5.40 4.11
N HIS A 45 12.50 -5.16 3.06
CA HIS A 45 13.94 -5.38 3.03
C HIS A 45 14.71 -4.12 2.63
N GLY A 46 15.99 -4.09 2.99
CA GLY A 46 16.90 -2.98 2.68
C GLY A 46 16.49 -1.66 3.32
N ARG A 47 16.83 -0.55 2.67
CA ARG A 47 16.43 0.79 3.11
C ARG A 47 15.07 1.19 2.53
N LEU A 48 14.04 0.41 2.88
CA LEU A 48 12.65 0.72 2.57
C LEU A 48 12.22 1.93 3.40
N ASP A 49 11.69 2.94 2.72
CA ASP A 49 11.26 4.21 3.32
C ASP A 49 9.82 4.53 2.89
N TYR A 50 9.17 5.46 3.58
CA TYR A 50 7.79 5.87 3.30
C TYR A 50 7.68 7.40 3.21
N ILE A 51 7.15 7.87 2.09
CA ILE A 51 6.91 9.30 1.83
C ILE A 51 5.42 9.59 1.72
N ASP A 52 5.03 10.84 1.91
CA ASP A 52 3.64 11.24 1.73
C ASP A 52 3.23 11.15 0.25
N SER A 53 2.07 10.54 0.03
CA SER A 53 1.46 10.42 -1.30
C SER A 53 0.91 11.77 -1.77
N PRO A 54 1.02 12.10 -3.07
CA PRO A 54 0.37 13.30 -3.62
C PRO A 54 -1.17 13.19 -3.64
N VAL A 55 -1.73 11.99 -3.39
CA VAL A 55 -3.19 11.76 -3.38
C VAL A 55 -3.71 11.62 -1.95
N SER A 56 -3.19 10.65 -1.19
CA SER A 56 -3.59 10.36 0.19
C SER A 56 -2.71 9.26 0.80
N GLY A 57 -2.47 9.31 2.12
CA GLY A 57 -1.63 8.34 2.85
C GLY A 57 -0.15 8.43 2.49
N LYS A 58 0.58 7.33 2.70
CA LYS A 58 1.99 7.21 2.30
C LYS A 58 2.21 6.24 1.13
N LEU A 59 3.42 6.28 0.59
CA LEU A 59 3.93 5.41 -0.47
C LEU A 59 5.24 4.76 -0.01
N ALA A 60 5.42 3.47 -0.30
CA ALA A 60 6.72 2.82 -0.14
C ALA A 60 7.69 3.28 -1.24
N VAL A 61 8.91 3.64 -0.84
CA VAL A 61 9.98 4.06 -1.75
C VAL A 61 10.88 2.86 -2.07
N LEU A 62 10.79 2.40 -3.32
CA LEU A 62 11.71 1.42 -3.87
C LEU A 62 12.92 2.14 -4.48
N ASN A 63 14.05 2.09 -3.78
CA ASN A 63 15.24 2.89 -4.09
C ASN A 63 16.09 2.37 -5.27
N GLY A 64 15.72 1.23 -5.86
CA GLY A 64 16.43 0.61 -6.99
C GLY A 64 17.81 0.02 -6.65
N VAL A 65 18.16 -0.09 -5.37
CA VAL A 65 19.43 -0.66 -4.87
C VAL A 65 19.18 -1.89 -4.02
N ASP A 66 18.47 -1.72 -2.89
CA ASP A 66 18.26 -2.78 -1.89
C ASP A 66 16.85 -2.80 -1.28
N ALA A 67 16.03 -1.76 -1.53
CA ALA A 67 14.68 -1.69 -0.99
C ALA A 67 13.69 -2.49 -1.83
N PHE A 68 13.10 -3.53 -1.24
CA PHE A 68 12.04 -4.33 -1.83
C PHE A 68 11.05 -4.86 -0.78
N VAL A 69 9.88 -5.25 -1.25
CA VAL A 69 8.84 -5.90 -0.44
C VAL A 69 8.73 -7.34 -0.92
N GLN A 70 8.90 -8.30 -0.01
CA GLN A 70 8.76 -9.72 -0.29
C GLN A 70 7.46 -10.24 0.32
N VAL A 71 6.74 -11.04 -0.45
CA VAL A 71 5.52 -11.71 -0.04
C VAL A 71 5.79 -13.21 0.00
N ASP A 72 5.57 -13.83 1.15
CA ASP A 72 5.78 -15.26 1.39
C ASP A 72 4.43 -15.97 1.57
N PRO A 73 3.73 -16.31 0.49
CA PRO A 73 2.41 -16.90 0.59
C PRO A 73 2.50 -18.33 1.16
N LYS A 74 1.67 -18.63 2.16
CA LYS A 74 1.64 -19.95 2.83
C LYS A 74 1.11 -21.08 1.93
N ALA A 75 0.42 -20.74 0.84
CA ALA A 75 -0.11 -21.65 -0.16
C ALA A 75 -0.01 -20.99 -1.55
N LYS A 76 -0.25 -21.74 -2.63
CA LYS A 76 -0.31 -21.17 -3.98
C LYS A 76 -1.38 -20.07 -4.02
N LEU A 77 -0.99 -18.87 -4.45
CA LEU A 77 -1.86 -17.70 -4.58
C LEU A 77 -2.97 -17.84 -5.65
N GLY A 78 -3.08 -18.99 -6.31
CA GLY A 78 -4.03 -19.20 -7.42
C GLY A 78 -3.63 -18.49 -8.73
N VAL A 79 -2.54 -17.72 -8.74
CA VAL A 79 -1.98 -17.15 -9.98
C VAL A 79 -1.41 -18.23 -10.89
N GLY A 80 -1.78 -18.17 -12.17
CA GLY A 80 -1.25 -19.05 -13.23
C GLY A 80 -2.18 -20.20 -13.66
N SER A 81 -3.33 -20.40 -13.00
CA SER A 81 -4.37 -21.34 -13.47
C SER A 81 -5.53 -20.66 -14.20
N ALA A 82 -5.60 -19.33 -14.12
CA ALA A 82 -6.60 -18.48 -14.77
C ALA A 82 -6.03 -17.06 -14.93
N ASP A 83 -6.77 -16.21 -15.62
CA ASP A 83 -6.43 -14.80 -15.75
C ASP A 83 -6.43 -14.10 -14.38
N PHE A 84 -5.56 -13.12 -14.23
CA PHE A 84 -5.48 -12.29 -13.03
C PHE A 84 -5.22 -10.83 -13.41
N THR A 85 -5.52 -9.93 -12.48
CA THR A 85 -5.26 -8.50 -12.63
C THR A 85 -4.36 -8.02 -11.50
N ILE A 86 -3.43 -7.12 -11.83
CA ILE A 86 -2.66 -6.34 -10.85
C ILE A 86 -3.00 -4.87 -11.09
N SER A 87 -3.39 -4.19 -10.02
CA SER A 87 -3.69 -2.75 -10.03
C SER A 87 -2.82 -2.06 -8.99
N LEU A 88 -2.14 -0.98 -9.38
CA LEU A 88 -1.29 -0.22 -8.49
C LEU A 88 -1.23 1.25 -8.87
N TRP A 89 -0.95 2.08 -7.87
CA TRP A 89 -0.52 3.47 -8.05
C TRP A 89 1.00 3.52 -8.11
N LEU A 90 1.54 4.21 -9.11
CA LEU A 90 2.97 4.41 -9.27
C LEU A 90 3.27 5.91 -9.31
N PHE A 91 4.26 6.32 -8.51
CA PHE A 91 4.78 7.67 -8.52
C PHE A 91 6.27 7.62 -8.86
N PRO A 92 6.65 7.84 -10.14
CA PRO A 92 8.05 7.87 -10.54
C PRO A 92 8.75 9.01 -9.82
N LEU A 93 9.79 8.68 -9.06
CA LEU A 93 10.67 9.68 -8.48
C LEU A 93 11.79 9.99 -9.47
N ASP A 94 12.17 11.27 -9.56
CA ASP A 94 13.40 11.63 -10.24
C ASP A 94 14.55 10.86 -9.62
N ARG A 95 15.45 10.34 -10.47
CA ARG A 95 16.65 9.65 -10.02
C ARG A 95 17.43 10.63 -9.14
N LYS A 96 17.43 10.44 -7.82
CA LYS A 96 18.39 11.11 -6.94
C LYS A 96 19.77 10.75 -7.48
N GLY A 97 20.51 11.75 -7.96
CA GLY A 97 21.90 11.57 -8.37
C GLY A 97 22.63 10.88 -7.23
N GLY A 98 23.10 9.65 -7.47
CA GLY A 98 23.79 8.89 -6.45
C GLY A 98 25.13 9.56 -6.18
N THR A 99 25.30 10.15 -4.99
CA THR A 99 26.64 10.45 -4.48
C THR A 99 27.28 9.12 -4.13
N ILE A 100 28.21 8.67 -4.97
CA ILE A 100 29.14 7.59 -4.64
C ILE A 100 30.15 8.21 -3.66
N LEU A 101 30.22 7.68 -2.43
CA LEU A 101 31.28 7.97 -1.46
C LEU A 101 32.52 7.14 -1.78
#